data_AF-A0A1Z1MA93-F1
#
_entry.id   AF-A0A1Z1MA93-F1
#
_cell.length_a   1.000
_cell.length_b   1.000
_cell.length_c   1.000
_cell.angle_alpha   90.00
_cell.angle_beta   90.00
_cell.angle_gamma   90.00
#
_symmetry.space_group_name_H-M   'P 1'
#
loop_
_entity.id
_entity.type
_entity.pdbx_description
1 polymer ?
#
loop_
_entity_poly.entity_id
_entity_poly.type
_entity_poly.pdbx_seq_one_letter_code
_entity_poly.pdbx_strand_id
1 'polypeptide(L)' 'MKTSSKITRKRKNGFLSRMKTSKGKAIIRQRRKKKRDKLTTT' A
#
# COMPACT_ATOMS: atom_id res chain seq x y z
N MET A 1 2.06 -11.56 6.81
CA MET A 1 0.90 -11.63 7.70
C MET A 1 -0.37 -11.26 6.93
N LYS A 2 -1.24 -12.23 6.64
CA LYS A 2 -2.58 -11.94 6.08
C LYS A 2 -3.40 -11.27 7.19
N THR A 3 -3.99 -10.10 6.91
CA THR A 3 -4.87 -9.40 7.86
C THR A 3 -6.26 -10.02 7.80
N SER A 4 -6.78 -10.45 8.95
CA SER A 4 -8.06 -11.15 9.09
C SER A 4 -9.26 -10.26 8.75
N SER A 5 -9.22 -8.95 9.05
CA SER A 5 -10.34 -8.03 8.78
C SER A 5 -10.08 -7.05 7.64
N LYS A 6 -11.14 -6.69 6.90
CA LYS A 6 -11.08 -5.69 5.82
C LYS A 6 -10.57 -4.33 6.32
N ILE A 7 -10.96 -3.93 7.52
CA ILE A 7 -10.56 -2.66 8.14
C ILE A 7 -9.05 -2.67 8.47
N THR A 8 -8.55 -3.74 9.09
CA THR A 8 -7.10 -3.83 9.42
C THR A 8 -6.24 -3.84 8.16
N ARG A 9 -6.72 -4.46 7.07
CA ARG A 9 -6.05 -4.43 5.76
C ARG A 9 -5.95 -3.02 5.20
N LYS A 10 -7.06 -2.25 5.20
CA LYS A 10 -7.07 -0.86 4.75
C LYS A 10 -6.14 0.02 5.58
N ARG A 11 -6.18 -0.11 6.91
CA ARG A 11 -5.33 0.68 7.82
C ARG A 11 -3.84 0.36 7.68
N LYS A 12 -3.45 -0.92 7.52
CA LYS A 12 -2.03 -1.30 7.39
C LYS A 12 -1.48 -1.11 5.98
N ASN A 13 -2.26 -1.46 4.96
CA ASN A 13 -1.74 -1.61 3.59
C ASN A 13 -2.37 -0.65 2.57
N GLY A 14 -3.39 0.12 2.97
CA GLY A 14 -4.11 1.02 2.07
C GLY A 14 -3.25 2.18 1.57
N PHE A 15 -3.72 2.81 0.50
CA PHE A 15 -2.97 3.85 -0.21
C PHE A 15 -2.60 5.03 0.69
N LEU A 16 -3.57 5.56 1.44
CA LEU A 16 -3.33 6.69 2.34
C LEU A 16 -2.28 6.36 3.41
N SER A 17 -2.30 5.15 3.98
CA SER A 17 -1.29 4.70 4.94
C SER A 17 0.11 4.64 4.34
N ARG A 18 0.24 4.29 3.05
CA ARG A 18 1.52 4.35 2.32
C ARG A 18 1.97 5.78 2.07
N MET A 19 1.04 6.70 1.79
CA MET A 19 1.38 8.09 1.50
C MET A 19 1.82 8.90 2.73
N LYS A 20 1.49 8.44 3.95
CA LYS A 20 1.89 9.11 5.20
C LYS A 20 3.39 9.12 5.46
N THR A 21 4.14 8.10 5.04
CA THR A 21 5.57 7.96 5.36
C THR A 21 6.45 8.04 4.11
N SER A 22 7.68 8.53 4.25
CA SER A 22 8.66 8.59 3.15
C SER A 22 8.93 7.20 2.54
N LYS A 23 9.09 6.18 3.39
CA LYS A 23 9.25 4.77 2.98
C LYS A 23 8.02 4.26 2.21
N GLY A 24 6.81 4.57 2.67
CA GLY A 24 5.58 4.17 1.97
C GLY A 24 5.43 4.84 0.60
N LYS A 25 5.77 6.13 0.48
CA LYS A 25 5.84 6.84 -0.81
C LYS A 25 6.83 6.19 -1.77
N ALA A 26 7.99 5.75 -1.29
CA ALA A 26 8.98 5.03 -2.10
C ALA A 26 8.43 3.71 -2.66
N ILE A 27 7.70 2.95 -1.85
CA ILE A 27 7.03 1.71 -2.32
C ILE A 27 6.04 2.01 -3.45
N ILE A 28 5.20 3.04 -3.30
CA ILE A 28 4.24 3.43 -4.34
C ILE A 28 4.96 3.86 -5.63
N ARG A 29 6.03 4.66 -5.52
CA ARG A 29 6.87 5.05 -6.68
C ARG A 29 7.44 3.83 -7.40
N GLN A 30 7.99 2.88 -6.65
CA GLN A 30 8.56 1.66 -7.24
C GLN A 30 7.50 0.81 -7.96
N ARG A 31 6.29 0.69 -7.38
CA ARG A 31 5.17 -0.03 -8.03
C ARG A 31 4.68 0.65 -9.30
N ARG A 32 4.62 1.99 -9.30
CA ARG A 32 4.32 2.79 -10.52
C ARG A 32 5.38 2.60 -11.59
N LYS A 33 6.67 2.66 -11.22
CA LYS A 33 7.79 2.41 -12.14
C LYS A 33 7.71 1.01 -12.77
N LYS A 34 7.32 0.00 -11.98
CA LYS A 34 7.07 -1.37 -12.45
C LYS A 34 5.72 -1.57 -13.15
N LYS A 35 4.90 -0.52 -13.32
CA LYS A 35 3.57 -0.57 -13.95
C LYS A 35 2.68 -1.69 -13.38
N ARG A 36 2.69 -1.86 -12.06
CA ARG A 36 1.82 -2.86 -11.41
C ARG A 36 0.35 -2.43 -11.56
N ASP A 37 -0.51 -3.36 -11.97
CA ASP A 37 -1.97 -3.14 -12.08
C ASP A 37 -2.60 -2.62 -10.79
N LYS A 38 -2.06 -3.04 -9.64
CA LYS A 38 -2.48 -2.57 -8.31
C LYS A 38 -1.31 -2.02 -7.52
N LEU A 39 -1.47 -0.81 -6.98
CA LEU A 39 -0.47 -0.16 -6.12
C LEU A 39 -0.56 -0.60 -4.66
N THR A 40 -1.71 -1.13 -4.23
CA THR A 40 -1.93 -1.65 -2.88
C THR A 40 -2.73 -2.95 -2.91
N THR A 41 -2.92 -3.58 -1.74
CA THR A 41 -3.63 -4.86 -1.57
C THR A 41 -5.09 -4.72 -1.18
N THR A 42 -5.56 -3.48 -1.02
CA THR A 42 -6.99 -3.16 -0.86
C THR A 42 -7.69 -3.14 -2.20
#